data_AF-A0A1G3PQM6-F1
#
_entry.id   AF-A0A1G3PQM6-F1
#
_cell.length_a   1.000
_cell.length_b   1.000
_cell.length_c   1.000
_cell.angle_alpha   90.00
_cell.angle_beta   90.00
_cell.angle_gamma   90.00
#
_symmetry.space_group_name_H-M   'P 1'
#
loop_
_entity.id
_entity.type
_entity.pdbx_description
1 polymer ?
#
loop_
_entity_poly.entity_id
_entity_poly.type
_entity_poly.pdbx_seq_one_letter_code
_entity_poly.pdbx_strand_id
1 'polypeptide(L)'
;MLRLFSIAAVAVMLLSCGNTKPEGCGAKDAECSEKNESCITNFNDLKANEGKKIVLIGKKAGFEMEHMLAFFMEPMKYIAVDLPDGSQILAYSKDKIECAKKIKLIGTVSSVTGAGKGGGDHTEFYLVIDKWECIE
;
A
#
# COMPACT_ATOMS: atom_id res chain seq x y z
N MET A 1 56.71 21.96 -53.51
CA MET A 1 56.60 22.49 -52.14
C MET A 1 55.11 22.58 -51.80
N LEU A 2 54.59 22.33 -50.61
CA LEU A 2 54.93 21.56 -49.42
C LEU A 2 53.55 21.43 -48.72
N ARG A 3 53.27 20.27 -48.13
CA ARG A 3 51.99 19.87 -47.53
C ARG A 3 51.55 20.80 -46.40
N LEU A 4 50.23 20.87 -46.14
CA LEU A 4 49.69 20.85 -44.77
C LEU A 4 48.21 20.43 -44.81
N PHE A 5 47.97 19.18 -44.40
CA PHE A 5 46.66 18.66 -44.02
C PHE A 5 46.42 19.06 -42.57
N SER A 6 45.33 19.78 -42.28
CA SER A 6 44.82 19.93 -40.92
C SER A 6 43.77 18.85 -40.67
N ILE A 7 44.15 17.84 -39.89
CA ILE A 7 43.26 16.82 -39.34
C ILE A 7 42.63 17.42 -38.08
N ALA A 8 41.32 17.66 -38.12
CA ALA A 8 40.55 17.98 -36.93
C ALA A 8 40.31 16.70 -36.12
N ALA A 9 40.84 16.66 -34.89
CA ALA A 9 40.62 15.58 -33.95
C ALA A 9 39.18 15.62 -33.44
N VAL A 10 38.37 14.63 -33.83
CA VAL A 10 37.07 14.37 -33.22
C VAL A 10 37.31 13.65 -31.90
N ALA A 11 37.18 14.37 -30.80
CA ALA A 11 37.18 13.80 -29.46
C ALA A 11 35.89 12.99 -29.26
N VAL A 12 35.99 11.66 -29.43
CA VAL A 12 34.95 10.71 -29.03
C VAL A 12 35.00 10.60 -27.51
N MET A 13 34.14 11.33 -26.80
CA MET A 13 33.86 11.04 -25.40
C MET A 13 32.99 9.78 -25.33
N LEU A 14 33.65 8.64 -25.08
CA LEU A 14 33.01 7.43 -24.59
C LEU A 14 32.51 7.68 -23.16
N LEU A 15 31.26 8.13 -23.03
CA LEU A 15 30.52 7.96 -21.78
C LEU A 15 30.20 6.47 -21.65
N SER A 16 31.06 5.80 -20.88
CA SER A 16 30.82 4.48 -20.31
C SER A 16 29.54 4.54 -19.47
N CYS A 17 28.43 4.09 -20.03
CA CYS A 17 27.24 3.75 -19.25
C CYS A 17 27.57 2.48 -18.47
N GLY A 18 27.98 2.69 -17.22
CA GLY A 18 28.07 1.66 -16.21
C GLY A 18 26.74 0.93 -16.11
N ASN A 19 26.83 -0.38 -16.32
CA ASN A 19 25.79 -1.38 -16.24
C ASN A 19 24.98 -1.23 -14.93
N THR A 20 23.81 -0.61 -14.98
CA THR A 20 22.79 -0.72 -13.93
C THR A 20 21.54 -1.31 -14.54
N LYS A 21 21.21 -2.48 -14.01
CA LYS A 21 20.06 -3.33 -14.26
C LYS A 21 18.77 -2.51 -14.31
N PRO A 22 17.87 -2.67 -15.31
CA PRO A 22 16.53 -2.12 -15.23
C PRO A 22 15.70 -3.05 -14.34
N GLU A 23 15.73 -2.81 -13.03
CA GLU A 23 14.70 -3.34 -12.14
C GLU A 23 13.58 -2.30 -12.09
N GLY A 24 12.41 -2.71 -12.55
CA GLY A 24 11.27 -1.83 -12.79
C GLY A 24 10.76 -1.13 -11.52
N CYS A 25 11.05 0.16 -11.40
CA CYS A 25 10.27 1.10 -10.59
C CYS A 25 9.41 1.93 -11.54
N GLY A 26 8.16 1.52 -11.74
CA GLY A 26 7.25 2.21 -12.65
C GLY A 26 5.82 1.75 -12.45
N ALA A 27 5.22 2.13 -11.32
CA ALA A 27 3.77 2.32 -11.10
C ALA A 27 3.40 2.35 -9.61
N LYS A 28 4.16 1.68 -8.73
CA LYS A 28 3.78 1.51 -7.31
C LYS A 28 3.97 2.77 -6.45
N ASP A 29 4.89 3.65 -6.82
CA ASP A 29 5.32 4.74 -5.91
C ASP A 29 4.43 5.99 -5.96
N ALA A 30 3.62 6.17 -7.01
CA ALA A 30 2.75 7.34 -7.13
C ALA A 30 1.48 7.23 -6.24
N GLU A 31 0.96 6.01 -6.09
CA GLU A 31 -0.31 5.71 -5.41
C GLU A 31 -0.17 5.88 -3.86
N CYS A 32 1.05 5.78 -3.35
CA CYS A 32 1.41 5.81 -1.92
C CYS A 32 1.88 7.18 -1.38
N SER A 33 1.71 8.28 -2.12
CA SER A 33 2.38 9.56 -1.81
C SER A 33 1.72 10.38 -0.69
N GLU A 34 1.77 9.90 0.55
CA GLU A 34 1.62 10.74 1.76
C GLU A 34 2.99 10.87 2.43
N LYS A 35 3.46 12.11 2.63
CA LYS A 35 4.77 12.34 3.25
C LYS A 35 4.72 11.83 4.69
N ASN A 36 5.48 10.78 4.98
CA ASN A 36 5.73 10.16 6.31
C ASN A 36 4.86 8.96 6.70
N GLU A 37 4.02 8.42 5.82
CA GLU A 37 3.20 7.24 6.11
C GLU A 37 3.74 6.00 5.40
N SER A 38 3.78 4.86 6.09
CA SER A 38 4.16 3.59 5.46
C SER A 38 3.03 3.12 4.55
N CYS A 39 3.37 2.81 3.30
CA CYS A 39 2.41 2.24 2.36
C CYS A 39 2.37 0.73 2.46
N ILE A 40 1.19 0.19 2.75
CA ILE A 40 0.98 -1.22 3.04
C ILE A 40 0.10 -1.85 1.97
N THR A 41 0.54 -3.02 1.49
CA THR A 41 -0.18 -3.82 0.48
C THR A 41 -0.26 -5.30 0.84
N ASN A 42 0.06 -5.68 2.08
CA ASN A 42 -0.02 -7.07 2.54
C ASN A 42 -0.35 -7.13 4.03
N PHE A 43 -0.82 -8.29 4.48
CA PHE A 43 -1.28 -8.48 5.85
C PHE A 43 -0.15 -8.41 6.89
N ASN A 44 1.01 -8.99 6.60
CA ASN A 44 2.11 -9.08 7.58
C ASN A 44 2.62 -7.70 8.01
N ASP A 45 2.60 -6.75 7.08
CA ASP A 45 2.99 -5.38 7.35
C ASP A 45 2.00 -4.66 8.29
N LEU A 46 0.73 -5.08 8.36
CA LEU A 46 -0.23 -4.50 9.31
C LEU A 46 0.21 -4.76 10.75
N LYS A 47 0.63 -6.00 11.05
CA LYS A 47 1.13 -6.38 12.37
C LYS A 47 2.34 -5.54 12.79
N ALA A 48 3.26 -5.25 11.86
CA ALA A 48 4.44 -4.41 12.13
C ALA A 48 4.10 -2.91 12.33
N ASN A 49 2.87 -2.52 12.01
CA ASN A 49 2.39 -1.14 12.02
C ASN A 49 1.19 -0.92 12.94
N GLU A 50 0.91 -1.84 13.87
CA GLU A 50 -0.11 -1.66 14.90
C GLU A 50 0.10 -0.34 15.67
N GLY A 51 -0.98 0.42 15.84
CA GLY A 51 -0.98 1.74 16.47
C GLY A 51 -0.42 2.87 15.60
N LYS A 52 0.06 2.58 14.39
CA LYS A 52 0.59 3.59 13.46
C LYS A 52 -0.42 3.95 12.39
N LYS A 53 -0.30 5.19 11.92
CA LYS A 53 -0.98 5.66 10.72
C LYS A 53 -0.27 5.15 9.46
N ILE A 54 -1.04 4.59 8.54
CA ILE A 54 -0.55 4.02 7.27
C ILE A 54 -1.40 4.47 6.10
N VAL A 55 -0.84 4.34 4.89
CA VAL A 55 -1.58 4.31 3.64
C VAL A 55 -1.79 2.85 3.27
N LEU A 56 -3.03 2.45 3.03
CA LEU A 56 -3.38 1.11 2.57
C LEU A 56 -4.08 1.19 1.22
N ILE A 57 -3.57 0.43 0.25
CA ILE A 57 -4.16 0.33 -1.08
C ILE A 57 -4.73 -1.07 -1.26
N GLY A 58 -6.01 -1.13 -1.63
CA GLY A 58 -6.71 -2.39 -1.87
C GLY A 58 -7.92 -2.20 -2.76
N LYS A 59 -8.77 -3.23 -2.77
CA LYS A 59 -10.05 -3.23 -3.50
C LYS A 59 -11.17 -3.50 -2.51
N LYS A 60 -12.32 -2.85 -2.67
CA LYS A 60 -13.51 -3.26 -1.93
C LYS A 60 -13.85 -4.71 -2.29
N ALA A 61 -13.99 -5.56 -1.28
CA ALA A 61 -14.23 -6.98 -1.48
C ALA A 61 -15.61 -7.24 -2.11
N GLY A 62 -15.66 -8.25 -2.99
CA GLY A 62 -16.91 -8.71 -3.60
C GLY A 62 -17.72 -9.62 -2.68
N PHE A 63 -17.06 -10.23 -1.69
CA PHE A 63 -17.65 -11.03 -0.62
C PHE A 63 -16.83 -10.86 0.66
N GLU A 64 -17.46 -11.01 1.80
CA GLU A 64 -16.83 -10.88 3.12
C GLU A 64 -16.43 -12.27 3.63
N MET A 65 -15.16 -12.44 4.00
CA MET A 65 -14.69 -13.61 4.75
C MET A 65 -15.12 -13.51 6.21
N GLU A 66 -15.05 -14.61 6.96
CA GLU A 66 -15.33 -14.55 8.40
C GLU A 66 -14.25 -13.70 9.10
N HIS A 67 -14.67 -12.57 9.66
CA HIS A 67 -13.82 -11.68 10.48
C HIS A 67 -14.43 -11.50 11.87
N MET A 68 -13.57 -11.28 12.85
CA MET A 68 -13.93 -10.72 14.14
C MET A 68 -14.26 -9.22 13.99
N LEU A 69 -15.44 -8.84 14.46
CA LEU A 69 -15.85 -7.44 14.48
C LEU A 69 -15.27 -6.71 15.68
N ALA A 70 -14.70 -5.54 15.44
CA ALA A 70 -14.27 -4.62 16.49
C ALA A 70 -15.49 -3.87 17.06
N PHE A 71 -15.51 -3.73 18.38
CA PHE A 71 -16.56 -2.97 19.07
C PHE A 71 -16.15 -1.50 19.22
N PHE A 72 -17.04 -0.59 18.83
CA PHE A 72 -16.87 0.85 19.01
C PHE A 72 -18.06 1.40 19.80
N MET A 73 -17.82 2.37 20.69
CA MET A 73 -18.91 3.05 21.40
C MET A 73 -19.75 3.93 20.47
N GLU A 74 -19.12 4.49 19.43
CA GLU A 74 -19.80 5.23 18.37
C GLU A 74 -20.12 4.30 17.19
N PRO A 75 -21.24 4.52 16.49
CA PRO A 75 -21.59 3.70 15.33
C PRO A 75 -20.57 3.91 14.21
N MET A 76 -19.80 2.87 13.92
CA MET A 76 -18.88 2.81 12.80
C MET A 76 -19.47 1.93 11.69
N LYS A 77 -19.26 2.33 10.44
CA LYS A 77 -19.48 1.49 9.27
C LYS A 77 -18.16 0.79 8.95
N TYR A 78 -18.23 -0.35 8.29
CA TYR A 78 -17.04 -1.02 7.80
C TYR A 78 -17.19 -1.48 6.36
N ILE A 79 -16.06 -1.71 5.71
CA ILE A 79 -15.95 -2.42 4.45
C ILE A 79 -14.90 -3.52 4.59
N ALA A 80 -15.10 -4.62 3.89
CA ALA A 80 -14.04 -5.60 3.63
C ALA A 80 -13.18 -5.10 2.46
N VAL A 81 -11.85 -5.19 2.64
CA VAL A 81 -10.87 -4.74 1.66
C VAL A 81 -9.95 -5.91 1.31
N ASP A 82 -9.95 -6.32 0.05
CA ASP A 82 -9.02 -7.30 -0.50
C ASP A 82 -7.67 -6.61 -0.76
N LEU A 83 -6.60 -7.16 -0.19
CA LEU A 83 -5.23 -6.73 -0.40
C LEU A 83 -4.60 -7.47 -1.59
N PRO A 84 -3.55 -6.91 -2.21
CA PRO A 84 -2.85 -7.55 -3.33
C PRO A 84 -2.27 -8.95 -3.06
N ASP A 85 -2.00 -9.29 -1.80
CA ASP A 85 -1.53 -10.62 -1.39
C ASP A 85 -2.66 -11.67 -1.26
N GLY A 86 -3.91 -11.27 -1.53
CA GLY A 86 -5.11 -12.11 -1.43
C GLY A 86 -5.69 -12.19 -0.01
N SER A 87 -5.08 -11.54 0.97
CA SER A 87 -5.70 -11.38 2.29
C SER A 87 -6.84 -10.37 2.24
N GLN A 88 -7.69 -10.39 3.25
CA GLN A 88 -8.76 -9.42 3.43
C GLN A 88 -8.70 -8.84 4.83
N ILE A 89 -9.03 -7.57 4.97
CA ILE A 89 -9.16 -6.90 6.26
C ILE A 89 -10.47 -6.13 6.34
N LEU A 90 -10.88 -5.84 7.57
CA LEU A 90 -11.92 -4.85 7.81
C LEU A 90 -11.32 -3.46 7.95
N ALA A 91 -11.98 -2.48 7.34
CA ALA A 91 -11.63 -1.08 7.47
C ALA A 91 -12.88 -0.29 7.91
N TYR A 92 -12.79 0.34 9.08
CA TYR A 92 -13.87 1.02 9.78
C TYR A 92 -13.84 2.53 9.53
N SER A 93 -14.98 3.15 9.27
CA SER A 93 -15.13 4.59 9.07
C SER A 93 -16.42 5.10 9.70
N LYS A 94 -16.45 6.38 10.07
CA LYS A 94 -17.69 7.06 10.46
C LYS A 94 -18.63 7.25 9.27
N ASP A 95 -18.05 7.42 8.08
CA ASP A 95 -18.78 7.68 6.85
C ASP A 95 -18.94 6.42 5.99
N LYS A 96 -19.92 6.45 5.09
CA LYS A 96 -20.11 5.36 4.12
C LYS A 96 -19.05 5.51 3.02
N ILE A 97 -18.38 4.40 2.68
CA ILE A 97 -17.38 4.36 1.62
C ILE A 97 -18.01 3.79 0.34
N GLU A 98 -17.95 4.56 -0.75
CA GLU A 98 -18.63 4.27 -2.02
C GLU A 98 -17.65 4.08 -3.20
N CYS A 99 -16.58 3.31 -3.00
CA CYS A 99 -15.68 2.92 -4.11
C CYS A 99 -16.09 1.61 -4.77
N ALA A 100 -16.11 1.60 -6.11
CA ALA A 100 -16.45 0.42 -6.92
C ALA A 100 -15.21 -0.39 -7.39
N LYS A 101 -14.04 0.24 -7.45
CA LYS A 101 -12.78 -0.36 -7.91
C LYS A 101 -11.76 -0.40 -6.77
N LYS A 102 -10.60 0.21 -6.98
CA LYS A 102 -9.57 0.35 -5.97
C LYS A 102 -9.89 1.50 -5.02
N ILE A 103 -9.29 1.42 -3.85
CA ILE A 103 -9.41 2.40 -2.80
C ILE A 103 -8.06 2.58 -2.12
N LYS A 104 -7.73 3.84 -1.85
CA LYS A 104 -6.65 4.21 -0.94
C LYS A 104 -7.28 4.65 0.36
N LEU A 105 -6.82 4.06 1.45
CA LEU A 105 -7.27 4.30 2.80
C LEU A 105 -6.10 4.86 3.60
N ILE A 106 -6.33 5.96 4.31
CA ILE A 106 -5.39 6.50 5.28
C ILE A 106 -6.03 6.32 6.64
N GLY A 107 -5.33 5.63 7.53
CA GLY A 107 -5.91 5.28 8.83
C GLY A 107 -4.89 4.68 9.77
N THR A 108 -5.35 4.43 11.00
CA THR A 108 -4.53 3.82 12.05
C THR A 108 -4.80 2.33 12.12
N VAL A 109 -3.75 1.51 12.09
CA VAL A 109 -3.89 0.06 12.28
C VAL A 109 -4.21 -0.22 13.75
N SER A 110 -5.20 -1.06 13.98
CA SER A 110 -5.53 -1.57 15.30
C SER A 110 -5.80 -3.08 15.23
N SER A 111 -6.03 -3.69 16.37
CA SER A 111 -6.26 -5.12 16.48
C SER A 111 -7.40 -5.45 17.43
N VAL A 112 -7.98 -6.63 17.23
CA VAL A 112 -8.94 -7.23 18.15
C VAL A 112 -8.47 -8.64 18.45
N THR A 113 -8.47 -9.01 19.73
CA THR A 113 -8.08 -10.34 20.19
C THR A 113 -9.26 -11.03 20.85
N GLY A 114 -9.42 -12.32 20.57
CA GLY A 114 -10.48 -13.14 21.16
C GLY A 114 -10.13 -14.62 21.12
N ALA A 115 -11.07 -15.45 21.56
CA ALA A 115 -10.86 -16.88 21.63
C ALA A 115 -10.78 -17.51 20.23
N GLY A 116 -9.69 -18.24 19.97
CA GLY A 116 -9.53 -19.02 18.74
C GLY A 116 -10.42 -20.27 18.71
N LYS A 117 -10.83 -20.71 17.51
CA LYS A 117 -11.70 -21.89 17.28
C LYS A 117 -11.12 -23.24 17.76
N GLY A 118 -9.92 -23.28 18.34
CA GLY A 118 -9.27 -24.46 18.91
C GLY A 118 -8.64 -24.25 20.28
N GLY A 119 -9.02 -23.16 20.97
CA GLY A 119 -8.34 -22.68 22.17
C GLY A 119 -7.19 -21.71 21.84
N GLY A 120 -6.72 -21.00 22.85
CA GLY A 120 -5.76 -19.91 22.71
C GLY A 120 -6.38 -18.63 22.14
N ASP A 121 -5.52 -17.65 21.91
CA ASP A 121 -5.92 -16.32 21.44
C ASP A 121 -5.72 -16.21 19.92
N HIS A 122 -6.69 -15.60 19.25
CA HIS A 122 -6.62 -15.19 17.86
C HIS A 122 -6.67 -13.67 17.80
N THR A 123 -5.76 -13.06 17.03
CA THR A 123 -5.71 -11.61 16.82
C THR A 123 -5.94 -11.31 15.35
N GLU A 124 -6.92 -10.45 15.08
CA GLU A 124 -7.16 -9.87 13.77
C GLU A 124 -6.75 -8.39 13.75
N PHE A 125 -6.21 -7.95 12.63
CA PHE A 125 -5.83 -6.56 12.40
C PHE A 125 -6.86 -5.89 11.49
N TYR A 126 -7.20 -4.65 11.82
CA TYR A 126 -8.14 -3.83 11.06
C TYR A 126 -7.63 -2.39 10.97
N LEU A 127 -8.24 -1.61 10.08
CA LEU A 127 -7.90 -0.21 9.88
C LEU A 127 -9.01 0.70 10.38
N VAL A 128 -8.69 1.71 11.18
CA VAL A 128 -9.61 2.82 11.50
C VAL A 128 -9.30 3.97 10.56
N ILE A 129 -10.23 4.28 9.68
CA ILE A 129 -10.03 5.19 8.54
C ILE A 129 -10.22 6.65 8.98
N ASP A 130 -9.22 7.46 8.68
CA ASP A 130 -9.27 8.93 8.77
C ASP A 130 -9.71 9.56 7.44
N LYS A 131 -9.15 9.06 6.33
CA LYS A 131 -9.43 9.55 4.97
C LYS A 131 -9.45 8.40 3.98
N TRP A 132 -10.19 8.57 2.90
CA TRP A 132 -10.19 7.62 1.80
C TRP A 132 -10.37 8.35 0.47
N GLU A 133 -9.84 7.75 -0.59
CA GLU A 133 -10.07 8.18 -1.96
C GLU A 133 -10.25 6.96 -2.86
N CYS A 134 -11.20 7.03 -3.80
CA CYS A 134 -11.28 6.04 -4.86
C CYS A 134 -10.18 6.33 -5.88
N ILE A 135 -9.50 5.28 -6.32
CA ILE A 135 -8.42 5.37 -7.30
C ILE A 135 -8.71 4.42 -8.47
N GLU A 136 -8.22 4.74 -9.67
CA GLU A 136 -8.58 4.07 -10.93
C GLU A 136 -7.95 2.69 -11.15
#